data_AF-A0A1H2X193-F1
#
_entry.id   AF-A0A1H2X193-F1
#
_cell.length_a   1.000
_cell.length_b   1.000
_cell.length_c   1.000
_cell.angle_alpha   90.00
_cell.angle_beta   90.00
_cell.angle_gamma   90.00
#
_symmetry.space_group_name_H-M   'P 1'
#
loop_
_entity.id
_entity.type
_entity.pdbx_description
1 polymer ?
#
loop_
_entity_poly.entity_id
_entity_poly.type
_entity_poly.pdbx_seq_one_letter_code
_entity_poly.pdbx_strand_id
1 'polypeptide(L)'
;MIRKTNIINLFWWSSKHFENKSQENFGDAVGPYLIKKITGKNVRFIHPKKRKWNQKISKVLVTAGSILGQIDKNCIVWGSGLIIKDTKVPKATFLAVRGPLTRKHLLKQGCTVPEVYGDPAILLPQFYQPKTRKKYKIGIIPHYVDYDVVHNWYKNEKDILVINLLNDDIEAIIEQIVSCEKTVSSSLHGIIVSHAYHIPSCWVKFSENIFGDDIKYYDYFESVNIFNVKCYSLKKMNTTLGLLSYEFNTCDTSKIDEICNGLQIALLTLKFI
;
A
#
# COMPACT_ATOMS: atom_id res chain seq x y z
N MET A 1 27.06 14.75 -23.39
CA MET A 1 26.65 14.55 -21.99
C MET A 1 25.14 14.73 -21.86
N ILE A 2 24.37 13.64 -21.86
CA ILE A 2 22.93 13.70 -21.55
C ILE A 2 22.83 14.02 -20.06
N ARG A 3 22.30 15.18 -19.69
CA ARG A 3 21.99 15.50 -18.28
C ARG A 3 21.07 14.38 -17.76
N LYS A 4 21.60 13.47 -16.92
CA LYS A 4 20.75 12.54 -16.16
C LYS A 4 19.77 13.40 -15.37
N THR A 5 18.51 13.37 -15.75
CA THR A 5 17.47 14.16 -15.10
C THR A 5 17.35 13.69 -13.65
N ASN A 6 17.55 14.60 -12.69
CA ASN A 6 17.45 14.30 -11.25
C ASN A 6 16.00 14.14 -10.76
N ILE A 7 15.07 13.87 -11.68
CA ILE A 7 13.63 13.87 -11.45
C ILE A 7 13.00 12.64 -12.12
N ILE A 8 12.23 11.88 -11.37
CA ILE A 8 11.44 10.73 -11.84
C ILE A 8 9.98 11.18 -11.98
N ASN A 9 9.37 10.97 -13.16
CA ASN A 9 7.93 11.13 -13.32
C ASN A 9 7.22 9.98 -12.62
N LEU A 10 6.40 10.29 -11.63
CA LEU A 10 5.72 9.32 -10.79
C LEU A 10 4.22 9.60 -10.77
N PHE A 11 3.44 8.53 -10.73
CA PHE A 11 2.02 8.56 -10.45
C PHE A 11 1.72 7.68 -9.23
N TRP A 12 1.07 8.30 -8.25
CA TRP A 12 0.45 7.66 -7.09
C TRP A 12 -0.92 8.30 -6.88
N TRP A 13 -1.78 7.72 -6.05
CA TRP A 13 -3.04 8.36 -5.70
C TRP A 13 -2.82 9.46 -4.65
N SER A 14 -2.82 10.73 -5.05
CA SER A 14 -2.64 11.84 -4.10
C SER A 14 -3.98 12.33 -3.58
N SER A 15 -4.19 12.22 -2.27
CA SER A 15 -5.36 12.78 -1.58
C SER A 15 -5.41 14.30 -1.69
N LYS A 16 -4.24 14.96 -1.75
CA LYS A 16 -4.14 16.41 -1.95
C LYS A 16 -4.61 16.81 -3.36
N HIS A 17 -4.22 16.05 -4.39
CA HIS A 17 -4.57 16.35 -5.77
C HIS A 17 -5.98 15.92 -6.18
N PHE A 18 -6.51 14.85 -5.60
CA PHE A 18 -7.77 14.24 -6.03
C PHE A 18 -8.94 14.47 -5.08
N GLU A 19 -8.67 14.65 -3.79
CA GLU A 19 -9.69 14.66 -2.75
C GLU A 19 -9.71 15.97 -1.95
N ASN A 20 -8.91 16.98 -2.36
CA ASN A 20 -8.77 18.28 -1.69
C ASN A 20 -8.47 18.18 -0.19
N LYS A 21 -7.75 17.13 0.23
CA LYS A 21 -7.34 16.99 1.63
C LYS A 21 -6.07 17.78 1.92
N SER A 22 -5.89 18.17 3.18
CA SER A 22 -4.70 18.87 3.66
C SER A 22 -3.46 17.97 3.77
N GLN A 23 -3.66 16.65 3.91
CA GLN A 23 -2.62 15.64 4.10
C GLN A 23 -2.80 14.49 3.11
N GLU A 24 -1.72 13.77 2.84
CA GLU A 24 -1.76 12.56 2.03
C GLU A 24 -2.27 11.34 2.81
N ASN A 25 -2.83 10.38 2.07
CA ASN A 25 -3.02 9.04 2.60
C ASN A 25 -1.65 8.35 2.63
N PHE A 26 -1.23 7.92 3.83
CA PHE A 26 0.01 7.22 4.10
C PHE A 26 0.32 6.17 3.03
N GLY A 27 -0.66 5.30 2.74
CA GLY A 27 -0.45 4.18 1.82
C GLY A 27 -0.03 4.60 0.42
N ASP A 28 -0.63 5.67 -0.10
CA ASP A 28 -0.31 6.17 -1.43
C ASP A 28 0.95 7.04 -1.44
N ALA A 29 1.27 7.69 -0.32
CA ALA A 29 2.50 8.49 -0.15
C ALA A 29 3.77 7.65 0.08
N VAL A 30 3.64 6.37 0.42
CA VAL A 30 4.79 5.44 0.54
C VAL A 30 5.55 5.31 -0.79
N GLY A 31 4.85 5.33 -1.92
CA GLY A 31 5.46 5.27 -3.25
C GLY A 31 6.52 6.37 -3.50
N PRO A 32 6.15 7.66 -3.48
CA PRO A 32 7.11 8.74 -3.63
C PRO A 32 8.20 8.75 -2.55
N TYR A 33 7.88 8.39 -1.30
CA TYR A 33 8.85 8.25 -0.22
C TYR A 33 9.94 7.22 -0.54
N LEU A 34 9.54 6.02 -0.94
CA LEU A 34 10.48 4.93 -1.28
C LEU A 34 11.31 5.24 -2.52
N ILE A 35 10.71 5.79 -3.58
CA ILE A 35 11.46 6.16 -4.79
C ILE A 35 12.56 7.18 -4.45
N LYS A 36 12.28 8.16 -3.59
CA LYS A 36 13.30 9.11 -3.15
C LYS A 36 14.42 8.42 -2.35
N LYS A 37 14.07 7.54 -1.40
CA LYS A 37 15.05 6.82 -0.55
C LYS A 37 15.91 5.84 -1.34
N ILE A 38 15.32 5.11 -2.30
CA ILE A 38 16.02 4.12 -3.14
C ILE A 38 16.96 4.81 -4.14
N THR A 39 16.49 5.87 -4.79
CA THR A 39 17.16 6.43 -5.98
C THR A 39 17.95 7.70 -5.71
N GLY A 40 17.70 8.37 -4.59
CA GLY A 40 18.22 9.72 -4.29
C GLY A 40 17.63 10.83 -5.17
N LYS A 41 16.76 10.51 -6.13
CA LYS A 41 16.17 11.48 -7.07
C LYS A 41 14.87 12.06 -6.53
N ASN A 42 14.58 13.29 -6.95
CA ASN A 42 13.28 13.90 -6.69
C ASN A 42 12.20 13.24 -7.57
N VAL A 43 10.95 13.35 -7.15
CA VAL A 43 9.79 12.87 -7.91
C VAL A 43 8.96 14.03 -8.39
N ARG A 44 8.36 13.88 -9.57
CA ARG A 44 7.37 14.82 -10.11
C ARG A 44 6.08 14.08 -10.36
N PHE A 45 5.00 14.55 -9.73
CA PHE A 45 3.66 14.03 -9.96
C PHE A 45 3.24 14.25 -11.42
N ILE A 46 2.87 13.17 -12.11
CA ILE A 46 2.31 13.21 -13.47
C ILE A 46 1.11 12.28 -13.52
N HIS A 47 -0.08 12.84 -13.74
CA HIS A 47 -1.27 12.02 -13.97
C HIS A 47 -1.24 11.44 -15.40
N PRO A 48 -1.32 10.11 -15.58
CA PRO A 48 -1.20 9.48 -16.89
C PRO A 48 -2.20 10.01 -17.93
N LYS A 49 -3.47 10.16 -17.55
CA LYS A 49 -4.55 10.58 -18.45
C LYS A 49 -4.70 12.09 -18.65
N LYS A 50 -4.00 12.93 -17.87
CA LYS A 50 -4.13 14.41 -17.91
C LYS A 50 -2.85 15.12 -18.36
N ARG A 51 -2.03 14.48 -19.21
CA ARG A 51 -0.75 15.01 -19.66
C ARG A 51 -0.90 16.16 -20.66
N LYS A 52 -0.05 17.19 -20.50
CA LYS A 52 0.15 18.23 -21.51
C LYS A 52 0.74 17.62 -22.78
N TRP A 53 0.53 18.29 -23.92
CA TRP A 53 0.96 17.80 -25.24
C TRP A 53 2.46 17.44 -25.30
N ASN A 54 3.31 18.26 -24.68
CA ASN A 54 4.77 18.06 -24.61
C ASN A 54 5.22 16.94 -23.63
N GLN A 55 4.30 16.33 -22.87
CA GLN A 55 4.58 15.26 -21.91
C GLN A 55 3.97 13.92 -22.31
N LYS A 56 3.25 13.87 -23.45
CA LYS A 56 2.50 12.69 -23.88
C LYS A 56 3.35 11.44 -24.06
N ILE A 57 4.62 11.58 -24.44
CA ILE A 57 5.53 10.46 -24.73
C ILE A 57 6.37 10.07 -23.50
N SER A 58 6.40 10.90 -22.44
CA SER A 58 7.21 10.63 -21.26
C SER A 58 6.74 9.38 -20.53
N LYS A 59 7.69 8.51 -20.14
CA LYS A 59 7.39 7.38 -19.25
C LYS A 59 7.02 7.91 -17.87
N VAL A 60 6.06 7.23 -17.23
CA VAL A 60 5.58 7.53 -15.87
C VAL A 60 5.63 6.25 -15.05
N LEU A 61 6.41 6.25 -13.98
CA LEU A 61 6.41 5.15 -13.03
C LEU A 61 5.12 5.20 -12.20
N VAL A 62 4.49 4.06 -11.99
CA VAL A 62 3.25 3.90 -11.23
C VAL A 62 3.58 2.95 -10.07
N THR A 63 3.30 3.38 -8.84
CA THR A 63 3.75 2.70 -7.63
C THR A 63 2.68 2.68 -6.56
N ALA A 64 2.62 1.58 -5.80
CA ALA A 64 1.69 1.31 -4.71
C ALA A 64 0.21 1.51 -5.08
N GLY A 65 -0.69 1.11 -4.18
CA GLY A 65 -2.11 1.40 -4.29
C GLY A 65 -2.86 0.66 -5.41
N SER A 66 -4.19 0.83 -5.39
CA SER A 66 -5.11 0.13 -6.31
C SER A 66 -5.45 0.98 -7.54
N ILE A 67 -4.43 1.42 -8.28
CA ILE A 67 -4.53 2.50 -9.28
C ILE A 67 -4.41 2.05 -10.74
N LEU A 68 -4.42 0.74 -11.02
CA LEU A 68 -4.24 0.23 -12.38
C LEU A 68 -5.31 0.71 -13.37
N GLY A 69 -6.51 1.09 -12.90
CA GLY A 69 -7.53 1.71 -13.75
C GLY A 69 -7.17 3.10 -14.28
N GLN A 70 -6.12 3.74 -13.73
CA GLN A 70 -5.73 5.11 -14.06
C GLN A 70 -4.51 5.21 -14.99
N ILE A 71 -3.91 4.08 -15.37
CA ILE A 71 -2.69 4.06 -16.19
C ILE A 71 -2.99 4.24 -17.69
N ASP A 72 -1.92 4.37 -18.49
CA ASP A 72 -1.95 4.24 -19.94
C ASP A 72 -0.70 3.52 -20.48
N LYS A 73 -0.56 3.44 -21.81
CA LYS A 73 0.54 2.73 -22.50
C LYS A 73 1.95 3.23 -22.20
N ASN A 74 2.09 4.45 -21.68
CA ASN A 74 3.37 5.04 -21.32
C ASN A 74 3.70 4.88 -19.83
N CYS A 75 2.85 4.17 -19.08
CA CYS A 75 3.12 3.83 -17.70
C CYS A 75 4.06 2.62 -17.58
N ILE A 76 4.84 2.63 -16.51
CA ILE A 76 5.64 1.50 -16.03
C ILE A 76 5.14 1.19 -14.64
N VAL A 77 4.59 0.00 -14.42
CA VAL A 77 3.98 -0.40 -13.14
C VAL A 77 4.98 -1.14 -12.27
N TRP A 78 5.10 -0.70 -11.02
CA TRP A 78 5.92 -1.31 -9.99
C TRP A 78 5.09 -1.44 -8.69
N GLY A 79 4.42 -2.59 -8.56
CA GLY A 79 3.76 -3.04 -7.34
C GLY A 79 2.33 -2.53 -7.10
N SER A 80 1.74 -1.75 -8.02
CA SER A 80 0.32 -1.40 -7.95
C SER A 80 -0.59 -2.57 -8.31
N GLY A 81 -1.85 -2.51 -7.87
CA GLY A 81 -2.86 -3.56 -8.11
C GLY A 81 -4.24 -3.05 -8.51
N LEU A 82 -5.18 -3.98 -8.66
CA LEU A 82 -6.58 -3.68 -8.99
C LEU A 82 -7.38 -3.18 -7.77
N ILE A 83 -8.38 -2.35 -8.01
CA ILE A 83 -9.40 -1.97 -7.02
C ILE A 83 -10.72 -2.73 -7.20
N ILE A 84 -11.02 -3.08 -8.45
CA ILE A 84 -12.19 -3.83 -8.89
C ILE A 84 -11.68 -4.91 -9.86
N LYS A 85 -12.13 -6.16 -9.68
CA LYS A 85 -11.68 -7.33 -10.43
C LYS A 85 -11.80 -7.18 -11.94
N ASP A 86 -12.86 -6.54 -12.43
CA ASP A 86 -13.18 -6.44 -13.86
C ASP A 86 -12.61 -5.17 -14.53
N THR A 87 -11.70 -4.46 -13.86
CA THR A 87 -11.12 -3.22 -14.39
C THR A 87 -10.39 -3.48 -15.72
N LYS A 88 -10.76 -2.78 -16.79
CA LYS A 88 -9.98 -2.80 -18.04
C LYS A 88 -8.68 -2.00 -17.84
N VAL A 89 -7.55 -2.64 -18.09
CA VAL A 89 -6.23 -2.03 -17.92
C VAL A 89 -5.55 -1.92 -19.28
N PRO A 90 -5.09 -0.72 -19.69
CA PRO A 90 -4.33 -0.57 -20.93
C PRO A 90 -3.04 -1.39 -20.91
N LYS A 91 -2.62 -1.89 -22.08
CA LYS A 91 -1.29 -2.51 -22.22
C LYS A 91 -0.21 -1.49 -21.87
N ALA A 92 0.57 -1.78 -20.84
CA ALA A 92 1.65 -0.96 -20.32
C ALA A 92 2.88 -1.84 -20.04
N THR A 93 3.96 -1.24 -19.53
CA THR A 93 5.11 -2.01 -19.05
C THR A 93 4.85 -2.40 -17.59
N PHE A 94 5.00 -3.69 -17.25
CA PHE A 94 4.84 -4.18 -15.88
C PHE A 94 6.17 -4.76 -15.39
N LEU A 95 6.72 -4.18 -14.33
CA LEU A 95 7.92 -4.69 -13.65
C LEU A 95 7.56 -5.62 -12.50
N ALA A 96 6.52 -5.23 -11.76
CA ALA A 96 5.92 -5.98 -10.68
C ALA A 96 4.46 -5.52 -10.53
N VAL A 97 3.60 -6.38 -10.01
CA VAL A 97 2.22 -6.03 -9.63
C VAL A 97 1.98 -6.46 -8.19
N ARG A 98 0.96 -5.93 -7.52
CA ARG A 98 0.75 -6.23 -6.09
C ARG A 98 0.70 -7.73 -5.79
N GLY A 99 -0.01 -8.51 -6.60
CA GLY A 99 -0.17 -9.94 -6.35
C GLY A 99 -0.66 -10.77 -7.54
N PRO A 100 -0.88 -12.08 -7.31
CA PRO A 100 -1.19 -13.05 -8.36
C PRO A 100 -2.58 -12.85 -8.99
N LEU A 101 -3.56 -12.32 -8.26
CA LEU A 101 -4.90 -12.07 -8.81
C LEU A 101 -4.85 -10.93 -9.84
N THR A 102 -4.12 -9.85 -9.51
CA THR A 102 -3.85 -8.76 -10.46
C THR A 102 -3.10 -9.30 -11.69
N ARG A 103 -2.04 -10.10 -11.52
CA ARG A 103 -1.29 -10.67 -12.64
C ARG A 103 -2.19 -11.54 -13.53
N LYS A 104 -2.97 -12.44 -12.95
CA LYS A 104 -3.89 -13.34 -13.66
C LYS A 104 -4.88 -12.56 -14.53
N HIS A 105 -5.42 -11.46 -14.00
CA HIS A 105 -6.32 -10.58 -14.74
C HIS A 105 -5.64 -9.90 -15.93
N LEU A 106 -4.45 -9.35 -15.72
CA LEU A 106 -3.68 -8.68 -16.78
C LEU A 106 -3.26 -9.65 -17.90
N LEU A 107 -2.87 -10.88 -17.55
CA LEU A 107 -2.57 -11.93 -18.52
C LEU A 107 -3.80 -12.26 -19.40
N LYS A 108 -5.00 -12.35 -18.80
CA LYS A 108 -6.26 -12.55 -19.55
C LYS A 108 -6.57 -11.39 -20.51
N GLN A 109 -6.10 -10.18 -20.23
CA GLN A 109 -6.22 -9.02 -21.12
C GLN A 109 -5.09 -8.94 -22.17
N GLY A 110 -4.22 -9.95 -22.23
CA GLY A 110 -3.11 -10.02 -23.20
C GLY A 110 -1.96 -9.07 -22.89
N CYS A 111 -1.74 -8.73 -21.62
CA CYS A 111 -0.54 -8.04 -21.15
C CYS A 111 0.57 -9.07 -20.86
N THR A 112 1.84 -8.66 -21.02
CA THR A 112 2.99 -9.40 -20.52
C THR A 112 3.32 -8.92 -19.11
N VAL A 113 3.22 -9.82 -18.12
CA VAL A 113 3.44 -9.48 -16.71
C VAL A 113 4.34 -10.53 -16.06
N PRO A 114 5.52 -10.15 -15.54
CA PRO A 114 6.42 -11.08 -14.88
C PRO A 114 5.80 -11.60 -13.58
N GLU A 115 6.32 -12.73 -13.11
CA GLU A 115 5.98 -13.32 -11.80
C GLU A 115 6.75 -12.60 -10.68
N VAL A 116 6.60 -11.28 -10.61
CA VAL A 116 7.18 -10.45 -9.56
C VAL A 116 6.04 -9.74 -8.86
N TYR A 117 5.89 -10.03 -7.57
CA TYR A 117 4.78 -9.58 -6.75
C TYR A 117 5.23 -8.62 -5.65
N GLY A 118 4.27 -7.93 -5.03
CA GLY A 118 4.47 -7.12 -3.84
C GLY A 118 3.98 -5.69 -4.00
N ASP A 119 3.35 -5.17 -2.95
CA ASP A 119 3.19 -3.73 -2.78
C ASP A 119 4.52 -3.14 -2.27
N PRO A 120 5.01 -2.01 -2.83
CA PRO A 120 6.28 -1.42 -2.43
C PRO A 120 6.38 -1.10 -0.93
N ALA A 121 5.26 -0.88 -0.23
CA ALA A 121 5.27 -0.62 1.21
C ALA A 121 5.90 -1.74 2.05
N ILE A 122 6.01 -2.96 1.51
CA ILE A 122 6.74 -4.06 2.16
C ILE A 122 8.24 -3.77 2.34
N LEU A 123 8.82 -2.84 1.54
CA LEU A 123 10.23 -2.47 1.60
C LEU A 123 10.55 -1.49 2.73
N LEU A 124 9.55 -0.89 3.39
CA LEU A 124 9.76 0.15 4.41
C LEU A 124 10.79 -0.20 5.50
N PRO A 125 10.84 -1.44 6.05
CA PRO A 125 11.83 -1.81 7.08
C PRO A 125 13.30 -1.65 6.63
N GLN A 126 13.58 -1.69 5.32
CA GLN A 126 14.93 -1.48 4.79
C GLN A 126 15.34 0.00 4.76
N PHE A 127 14.36 0.92 4.80
CA PHE A 127 14.58 2.37 4.68
C PHE A 127 14.26 3.14 5.96
N TYR A 128 13.61 2.50 6.93
CA TYR A 128 13.29 3.09 8.21
C TYR A 128 13.12 2.03 9.31
N GLN A 129 13.97 2.08 10.34
CA GLN A 129 13.91 1.21 11.51
C GLN A 129 13.57 2.03 12.76
N PRO A 130 12.30 2.02 13.21
CA PRO A 130 11.90 2.79 14.38
C PRO A 130 12.53 2.23 15.66
N LYS A 131 12.93 3.11 16.58
CA LYS A 131 13.49 2.71 17.90
C LYS A 131 12.41 2.60 18.99
N THR A 132 11.15 2.42 18.57
CA THR A 132 9.97 2.50 19.44
C THR A 132 9.76 1.21 20.24
N ARG A 133 9.38 1.35 21.51
CA ARG A 133 8.97 0.22 22.37
C ARG A 133 7.47 -0.02 22.26
N LYS A 134 7.02 -1.25 22.59
CA LYS A 134 5.59 -1.57 22.69
C LYS A 134 4.94 -0.72 23.80
N LYS A 135 3.80 -0.12 23.47
CA LYS A 135 2.99 0.76 24.34
C LYS A 135 1.54 0.33 24.39
N TYR A 136 1.03 -0.29 23.31
CA TYR A 136 -0.38 -0.65 23.16
C TYR A 136 -0.51 -2.13 22.82
N LYS A 137 -1.54 -2.78 23.36
CA LYS A 137 -1.87 -4.17 22.99
C LYS A 137 -2.40 -4.24 21.57
N ILE A 138 -3.19 -3.26 21.16
CA ILE A 138 -3.82 -3.23 19.84
C ILE A 138 -3.67 -1.85 19.19
N GLY A 139 -3.18 -1.84 17.96
CA GLY A 139 -3.32 -0.71 17.04
C GLY A 139 -4.53 -0.92 16.13
N ILE A 140 -5.50 -0.02 16.16
CA ILE A 140 -6.63 -0.04 15.24
C ILE A 140 -6.35 0.93 14.09
N ILE A 141 -6.30 0.42 12.87
CA ILE A 141 -5.96 1.17 11.65
C ILE A 141 -7.18 1.21 10.73
N PRO A 142 -8.14 2.12 10.98
CA PRO A 142 -9.28 2.27 10.10
C PRO A 142 -8.85 2.87 8.75
N HIS A 143 -9.60 2.57 7.69
CA HIS A 143 -9.59 3.41 6.50
C HIS A 143 -10.01 4.83 6.90
N TYR A 144 -9.45 5.86 6.24
CA TYR A 144 -9.66 7.25 6.67
C TYR A 144 -11.15 7.65 6.75
N VAL A 145 -12.00 7.03 5.93
CA VAL A 145 -13.47 7.26 5.91
C VAL A 145 -14.16 6.85 7.21
N ASP A 146 -13.58 5.89 7.94
CA ASP A 146 -14.11 5.35 9.20
C ASP A 146 -13.36 5.90 10.42
N TYR A 147 -12.32 6.74 10.23
CA TYR A 147 -11.41 7.13 11.31
C TYR A 147 -12.14 7.78 12.48
N ASP A 148 -12.96 8.80 12.24
CA ASP A 148 -13.60 9.56 13.32
C ASP A 148 -14.57 8.69 14.15
N VAL A 149 -15.29 7.79 13.48
CA VAL A 149 -16.22 6.86 14.15
C VAL A 149 -15.43 5.89 15.04
N VAL A 150 -14.39 5.26 14.49
CA VAL A 150 -13.57 4.28 15.20
C VAL A 150 -12.77 4.95 16.32
N HIS A 151 -12.22 6.14 16.09
CA HIS A 151 -11.52 6.91 17.12
C HIS A 151 -12.46 7.20 18.31
N ASN A 152 -13.70 7.61 18.05
CA ASN A 152 -14.67 7.84 19.11
C ASN A 152 -15.05 6.58 19.90
N TRP A 153 -15.03 5.39 19.28
CA TRP A 153 -15.26 4.13 19.99
C TRP A 153 -14.15 3.80 21.00
N TYR A 154 -12.90 4.18 20.72
CA TYR A 154 -11.75 3.68 21.47
C TYR A 154 -10.90 4.77 22.15
N LYS A 155 -11.24 6.06 22.02
CA LYS A 155 -10.44 7.18 22.57
C LYS A 155 -10.15 7.13 24.07
N ASN A 156 -10.95 6.39 24.84
CA ASN A 156 -10.78 6.22 26.29
C ASN A 156 -10.10 4.89 26.67
N GLU A 157 -9.80 4.02 25.71
CA GLU A 157 -9.21 2.70 25.94
C GLU A 157 -7.68 2.79 25.99
N LYS A 158 -7.10 2.67 27.19
CA LYS A 158 -5.65 2.88 27.41
C LYS A 158 -4.74 1.89 26.66
N ASP A 159 -5.24 0.67 26.44
CA ASP A 159 -4.48 -0.40 25.77
C ASP A 159 -4.59 -0.33 24.22
N ILE A 160 -5.36 0.62 23.69
CA ILE A 160 -5.68 0.73 22.26
C ILE A 160 -5.19 2.06 21.70
N LEU A 161 -4.50 2.01 20.57
CA LEU A 161 -4.17 3.17 19.77
C LEU A 161 -4.98 3.16 18.47
N VAL A 162 -5.73 4.23 18.18
CA VAL A 162 -6.38 4.41 16.87
C VAL A 162 -5.48 5.25 15.97
N ILE A 163 -5.00 4.67 14.87
CA ILE A 163 -3.95 5.24 14.01
C ILE A 163 -4.60 5.88 12.78
N ASN A 164 -4.37 7.19 12.59
CA ASN A 164 -4.86 7.91 11.42
C ASN A 164 -3.87 7.82 10.26
N LEU A 165 -4.27 7.17 9.16
CA LEU A 165 -3.42 7.07 7.97
C LEU A 165 -3.44 8.34 7.09
N LEU A 166 -4.30 9.32 7.36
CA LEU A 166 -4.21 10.61 6.69
C LEU A 166 -3.15 11.46 7.38
N ASN A 167 -1.89 11.26 6.99
CA ASN A 167 -0.73 11.91 7.60
C ASN A 167 0.43 11.95 6.58
N ASP A 168 1.07 13.12 6.46
CA ASP A 168 2.25 13.29 5.59
C ASP A 168 3.54 12.71 6.21
N ASP A 169 3.55 12.48 7.53
CA ASP A 169 4.68 11.90 8.25
C ASP A 169 4.62 10.37 8.23
N ILE A 170 5.24 9.80 7.20
CA ILE A 170 5.35 8.36 6.99
C ILE A 170 6.05 7.67 8.16
N GLU A 171 7.15 8.25 8.65
CA GLU A 171 7.98 7.64 9.70
C GLU A 171 7.20 7.63 11.04
N ALA A 172 6.47 8.70 11.38
CA ALA A 172 5.62 8.73 12.58
C ALA A 172 4.48 7.70 12.56
N ILE A 173 3.85 7.45 11.41
CA ILE A 173 2.83 6.39 11.30
C ILE A 173 3.43 5.01 11.50
N ILE A 174 4.62 4.76 10.95
CA ILE A 174 5.35 3.51 11.18
C ILE A 174 5.67 3.34 12.68
N GLU A 175 6.14 4.39 13.37
CA GLU A 175 6.38 4.34 14.81
C GLU A 175 5.11 4.00 15.61
N GLN A 176 3.96 4.56 15.22
CA GLN A 176 2.67 4.24 15.84
C GLN A 176 2.33 2.76 15.66
N ILE A 177 2.44 2.22 14.44
CA ILE A 177 2.17 0.81 14.14
C ILE A 177 3.11 -0.10 14.94
N VAL A 178 4.42 0.20 14.95
CA VAL A 178 5.41 -0.61 15.66
C VAL A 178 5.27 -0.50 17.18
N SER A 179 4.65 0.55 17.71
CA SER A 179 4.32 0.67 19.13
C SER A 179 3.20 -0.29 19.60
N CYS A 180 2.52 -0.98 18.68
CA CYS A 180 1.44 -1.92 18.99
C CYS A 180 1.93 -3.38 18.96
N GLU A 181 1.42 -4.24 19.86
CA GLU A 181 1.72 -5.69 19.85
C GLU A 181 1.03 -6.41 18.69
N LYS A 182 -0.23 -6.05 18.40
CA LYS A 182 -1.03 -6.54 17.28
C LYS A 182 -1.76 -5.39 16.62
N THR A 183 -2.24 -5.59 15.38
CA THR A 183 -3.05 -4.59 14.68
C THR A 183 -4.35 -5.16 14.12
N VAL A 184 -5.37 -4.32 14.12
CA VAL A 184 -6.69 -4.59 13.52
C VAL A 184 -6.91 -3.51 12.47
N SER A 185 -7.02 -3.88 11.20
CA SER A 185 -6.98 -2.90 10.12
C SER A 185 -8.09 -3.11 9.10
N SER A 186 -8.80 -2.03 8.76
CA SER A 186 -9.61 -1.97 7.53
C SER A 186 -8.86 -1.30 6.38
N SER A 187 -7.69 -0.72 6.62
CA SER A 187 -6.79 -0.25 5.56
C SER A 187 -5.88 -1.37 5.05
N LEU A 188 -5.78 -1.53 3.73
CA LEU A 188 -4.84 -2.48 3.14
C LEU A 188 -3.39 -2.14 3.52
N HIS A 189 -2.99 -0.88 3.41
CA HIS A 189 -1.63 -0.47 3.78
C HIS A 189 -1.36 -0.60 5.28
N GLY A 190 -2.39 -0.49 6.13
CA GLY A 190 -2.27 -0.84 7.54
C GLY A 190 -1.84 -2.31 7.71
N ILE A 191 -2.45 -3.22 6.96
CA ILE A 191 -2.09 -4.66 6.98
C ILE A 191 -0.68 -4.88 6.42
N ILE A 192 -0.38 -4.31 5.24
CA ILE A 192 0.92 -4.48 4.57
C ILE A 192 2.06 -4.03 5.46
N VAL A 193 1.95 -2.85 6.07
CA VAL A 193 3.01 -2.28 6.90
C VAL A 193 3.13 -3.02 8.23
N SER A 194 2.01 -3.43 8.84
CA SER A 194 2.09 -4.32 10.00
C SER A 194 2.87 -5.60 9.68
N HIS A 195 2.56 -6.28 8.58
CA HIS A 195 3.30 -7.47 8.17
C HIS A 195 4.76 -7.19 7.84
N ALA A 196 5.07 -6.07 7.16
CA ALA A 196 6.45 -5.68 6.85
C ALA A 196 7.31 -5.54 8.10
N TYR A 197 6.74 -4.98 9.17
CA TYR A 197 7.40 -4.83 10.47
C TYR A 197 7.15 -6.01 11.44
N HIS A 198 6.70 -7.15 10.93
CA HIS A 198 6.43 -8.38 11.69
C HIS A 198 5.44 -8.21 12.86
N ILE A 199 4.45 -7.34 12.68
CA ILE A 199 3.33 -7.14 13.62
C ILE A 199 2.13 -7.96 13.14
N PRO A 200 1.60 -8.89 13.95
CA PRO A 200 0.41 -9.65 13.59
C PRO A 200 -0.77 -8.73 13.26
N SER A 201 -1.46 -8.99 12.16
CA SER A 201 -2.55 -8.13 11.68
C SER A 201 -3.82 -8.92 11.38
N CYS A 202 -4.95 -8.37 11.83
CA CYS A 202 -6.29 -8.88 11.54
C CYS A 202 -6.99 -7.95 10.52
N TRP A 203 -7.55 -8.53 9.45
CA TRP A 203 -8.33 -7.77 8.47
C TRP A 203 -9.78 -7.63 8.94
N VAL A 204 -10.26 -6.39 8.97
CA VAL A 204 -11.63 -6.08 9.36
C VAL A 204 -12.30 -5.07 8.44
N LYS A 205 -13.62 -4.92 8.59
CA LYS A 205 -14.43 -3.83 8.05
C LYS A 205 -15.18 -3.14 9.17
N PHE A 206 -15.15 -1.81 9.20
CA PHE A 206 -15.95 -1.00 10.13
C PHE A 206 -17.25 -0.49 9.49
N SER A 207 -17.28 -0.42 8.16
CA SER A 207 -18.44 -0.04 7.35
C SER A 207 -18.35 -0.68 5.96
N GLU A 208 -19.40 -0.48 5.15
CA GLU A 208 -19.40 -0.81 3.71
C GLU A 208 -19.01 0.40 2.84
N ASN A 209 -18.45 1.47 3.44
CA ASN A 209 -18.13 2.71 2.74
C ASN A 209 -16.80 2.66 1.98
N ILE A 210 -16.03 1.58 2.11
CA ILE A 210 -14.74 1.42 1.45
C ILE A 210 -14.98 0.97 0.01
N PHE A 211 -14.56 1.79 -0.96
CA PHE A 211 -14.73 1.52 -2.38
C PHE A 211 -13.86 0.33 -2.87
N GLY A 212 -14.45 -0.51 -3.74
CA GLY A 212 -13.82 -1.68 -4.36
C GLY A 212 -14.59 -2.98 -4.06
N ASP A 213 -14.07 -4.11 -4.56
CA ASP A 213 -14.67 -5.46 -4.37
C ASP A 213 -13.77 -6.39 -3.54
N ASP A 214 -13.00 -5.82 -2.62
CA ASP A 214 -12.02 -6.48 -1.76
C ASP A 214 -10.86 -7.22 -2.45
N ILE A 215 -10.81 -7.26 -3.80
CA ILE A 215 -9.71 -7.92 -4.54
C ILE A 215 -8.34 -7.48 -4.03
N LYS A 216 -8.21 -6.21 -3.62
CA LYS A 216 -6.95 -5.66 -3.13
C LYS A 216 -6.39 -6.37 -1.89
N TYR A 217 -7.25 -6.87 -1.02
CA TYR A 217 -6.85 -7.60 0.18
C TYR A 217 -6.42 -9.01 -0.19
N TYR A 218 -7.27 -9.76 -0.90
CA TYR A 218 -6.95 -11.13 -1.32
C TYR A 218 -5.68 -11.18 -2.18
N ASP A 219 -5.55 -10.25 -3.13
CA ASP A 219 -4.39 -10.15 -4.00
C ASP A 219 -3.09 -9.92 -3.20
N TYR A 220 -3.14 -9.10 -2.15
CA TYR A 220 -2.00 -8.95 -1.25
C TYR A 220 -1.75 -10.21 -0.41
N PHE A 221 -2.76 -10.77 0.26
CA PHE A 221 -2.60 -11.94 1.12
C PHE A 221 -2.02 -13.14 0.33
N GLU A 222 -2.51 -13.38 -0.89
CA GLU A 222 -1.96 -14.43 -1.76
C GLU A 222 -0.51 -14.13 -2.19
N SER A 223 -0.13 -12.85 -2.35
CA SER A 223 1.27 -12.50 -2.67
C SER A 223 2.24 -12.91 -1.57
N VAL A 224 1.78 -12.97 -0.31
CA VAL A 224 2.56 -13.38 0.87
C VAL A 224 2.19 -14.79 1.36
N ASN A 225 1.61 -15.62 0.50
CA ASN A 225 1.23 -17.02 0.78
C ASN A 225 0.23 -17.22 1.93
N ILE A 226 -0.64 -16.23 2.17
CA ILE A 226 -1.74 -16.35 3.14
C ILE A 226 -3.04 -16.58 2.37
N PHE A 227 -3.65 -17.73 2.58
CA PHE A 227 -4.88 -18.15 1.91
C PHE A 227 -6.03 -18.30 2.91
N ASN A 228 -7.28 -18.29 2.42
CA ASN A 228 -8.48 -18.47 3.24
C ASN A 228 -8.62 -17.44 4.38
N VAL A 229 -8.10 -16.23 4.18
CA VAL A 229 -8.14 -15.17 5.18
C VAL A 229 -9.59 -14.78 5.49
N LYS A 230 -9.88 -14.56 6.77
CA LYS A 230 -11.19 -14.08 7.25
C LYS A 230 -11.17 -12.57 7.41
N CYS A 231 -12.22 -11.91 6.94
CA CYS A 231 -12.51 -10.51 7.24
C CYS A 231 -13.62 -10.44 8.29
N TYR A 232 -13.39 -9.74 9.40
CA TYR A 232 -14.40 -9.55 10.45
C TYR A 232 -15.13 -8.22 10.28
N SER A 233 -16.46 -8.20 10.46
CA SER A 233 -17.26 -6.97 10.46
C SER A 233 -17.41 -6.44 11.89
N LEU A 234 -16.96 -5.21 12.14
CA LEU A 234 -17.05 -4.54 13.43
C LEU A 234 -18.03 -3.38 13.33
N LYS A 235 -19.23 -3.56 13.90
CA LYS A 235 -20.31 -2.56 13.86
C LYS A 235 -20.48 -1.75 15.15
N LYS A 236 -19.74 -2.08 16.21
CA LYS A 236 -19.77 -1.40 17.51
C LYS A 236 -18.43 -1.52 18.23
N MET A 237 -18.26 -0.74 19.30
CA MET A 237 -17.13 -0.86 20.23
C MET A 237 -17.03 -2.30 20.76
N ASN A 238 -15.89 -2.93 20.53
CA ASN A 238 -15.53 -4.21 21.13
C ASN A 238 -14.54 -3.95 22.27
N THR A 239 -14.51 -4.81 23.29
CA THR A 239 -13.45 -4.72 24.29
C THR A 239 -12.10 -5.16 23.69
N THR A 240 -10.99 -4.77 24.30
CA THR A 240 -9.65 -5.26 23.93
C THR A 240 -9.61 -6.79 23.88
N LEU A 241 -10.21 -7.48 24.85
CA LEU A 241 -10.30 -8.94 24.86
C LEU A 241 -11.12 -9.48 23.69
N GLY A 242 -12.22 -8.82 23.32
CA GLY A 242 -13.02 -9.16 22.15
C GLY A 242 -12.22 -9.07 20.86
N LEU A 243 -11.45 -7.99 20.67
CA LEU A 243 -10.57 -7.83 19.51
C LEU A 243 -9.44 -8.86 19.47
N LEU A 244 -8.88 -9.24 20.62
CA LEU A 244 -7.83 -10.26 20.72
C LEU A 244 -8.32 -11.68 20.40
N SER A 245 -9.64 -11.91 20.37
CA SER A 245 -10.23 -13.21 20.03
C SER A 245 -10.21 -13.50 18.53
N TYR A 246 -9.96 -12.49 17.68
CA TYR A 246 -9.87 -12.66 16.24
C TYR A 246 -8.60 -13.36 15.80
N GLU A 247 -8.65 -13.87 14.57
CA GLU A 247 -7.50 -14.47 13.90
C GLU A 247 -6.56 -13.37 13.38
N PHE A 248 -5.34 -13.35 13.87
CA PHE A 248 -4.27 -12.45 13.43
C PHE A 248 -3.29 -13.21 12.56
N ASN A 249 -3.01 -12.67 11.39
CA ASN A 249 -2.06 -13.27 10.46
C ASN A 249 -0.66 -12.68 10.66
N THR A 250 0.35 -13.48 10.36
CA THR A 250 1.74 -13.06 10.23
C THR A 250 2.26 -13.56 8.90
N CYS A 251 3.28 -12.89 8.36
CA CYS A 251 3.93 -13.32 7.13
C CYS A 251 5.22 -14.08 7.45
N ASP A 252 5.50 -15.10 6.63
CA ASP A 252 6.79 -15.77 6.62
C ASP A 252 7.89 -14.79 6.21
N THR A 253 8.91 -14.61 7.05
CA THR A 253 10.03 -13.70 6.79
C THR A 253 10.74 -14.02 5.47
N SER A 254 10.93 -15.31 5.14
CA SER A 254 11.56 -15.71 3.88
C SER A 254 10.74 -15.27 2.66
N LYS A 255 9.41 -15.29 2.79
CA LYS A 255 8.52 -14.80 1.73
C LYS A 255 8.56 -13.27 1.61
N ILE A 256 8.63 -12.55 2.73
CA ILE A 256 8.84 -11.10 2.70
C ILE A 256 10.16 -10.76 1.99
N ASP A 257 11.25 -11.48 2.33
CA ASP A 257 12.56 -11.26 1.73
C ASP A 257 12.57 -11.54 0.23
N GLU A 258 11.92 -12.63 -0.21
CA GLU A 258 11.73 -12.96 -1.63
C GLU A 258 11.03 -11.81 -2.38
N ILE A 259 9.93 -11.31 -1.83
CA ILE A 259 9.16 -10.19 -2.40
C ILE A 259 10.02 -8.92 -2.45
N CYS A 260 10.71 -8.59 -1.35
CA CYS A 260 11.56 -7.41 -1.27
C CYS A 260 12.69 -7.45 -2.32
N ASN A 261 13.32 -8.62 -2.50
CA ASN A 261 14.36 -8.82 -3.49
C ASN A 261 13.81 -8.69 -4.92
N GLY A 262 12.66 -9.32 -5.20
CA GLY A 262 12.00 -9.23 -6.50
C GLY A 262 11.64 -7.79 -6.88
N LEU A 263 11.06 -7.03 -5.94
CA LEU A 263 10.72 -5.63 -6.15
C LEU A 263 11.94 -4.76 -6.43
N GLN A 264 13.02 -4.93 -5.67
CA GLN A 264 14.25 -4.15 -5.85
C GLN A 264 14.93 -4.46 -7.18
N ILE A 265 15.12 -5.74 -7.51
CA ILE A 265 15.71 -6.17 -8.78
C ILE A 265 14.89 -5.61 -9.94
N ALA A 266 13.56 -5.75 -9.89
CA ALA A 266 12.67 -5.26 -10.94
C ALA A 266 12.79 -3.74 -11.14
N LEU A 267 12.85 -2.95 -10.06
CA LEU A 267 13.01 -1.50 -10.14
C LEU A 267 14.37 -1.10 -10.73
N LEU A 268 15.46 -1.77 -10.32
CA LEU A 268 16.83 -1.48 -10.75
C LEU A 268 17.10 -1.82 -12.23
N THR A 269 16.22 -2.57 -12.90
CA THR A 269 16.30 -2.77 -14.36
C THR A 269 16.06 -1.49 -15.16
N LEU A 270 15.47 -0.46 -14.55
CA LEU A 270 15.15 0.80 -15.22
C LEU A 270 16.40 1.67 -15.38
N LYS A 271 16.89 1.80 -16.63
CA LYS A 271 18.06 2.63 -16.98
C LYS A 271 17.98 4.11 -16.60
N PHE A 272 16.80 4.62 -16.25
CA PHE A 272 16.56 6.02 -15.86
C PHE A 272 16.39 6.21 -14.34
N ILE A 273 16.36 5.11 -13.59
CA ILE A 273 16.51 5.08 -12.13
C ILE A 273 18.00 5.00 -11.80
#